data_AF-X1PET8-F1
#
_entry.id   AF-X1PET8-F1
#
_cell.length_a   1.000
_cell.length_b   1.000
_cell.length_c   1.000
_cell.angle_alpha   90.00
_cell.angle_beta   90.00
_cell.angle_gamma   90.00
#
_symmetry.space_group_name_H-M   'P 1'
#
loop_
_entity.id
_entity.type
_entity.pdbx_description
1 polymer ?
#
loop_
_entity_poly.entity_id
_entity_poly.type
_entity_poly.pdbx_seq_one_letter_code
_entity_poly.pdbx_strand_id
1 'polypeptide(L)' 'MAVVKSAQAVIAIGGNYGTLSEIAYALKRNIPVIGLNTWALSRNGKEDDPIIRAHSAVEAVDKAISLAKKKGGSSLRWTT' A
#
# COMPACT_ATOMS: atom_id res chain seq x y z
N MET A 1 -13.30 -1.35 -8.25
CA MET A 1 -11.96 -0.73 -8.09
C MET A 1 -11.27 -0.53 -9.44
N ALA A 2 -11.35 0.68 -9.99
CA ALA A 2 -10.52 1.09 -11.14
C ALA A 2 -9.19 1.71 -10.66
N VAL A 3 -9.24 2.52 -9.59
CA VAL A 3 -8.11 3.36 -9.13
C VAL A 3 -6.88 2.56 -8.69
N VAL A 4 -7.09 1.43 -8.01
CA VAL A 4 -5.97 0.60 -7.52
C VAL A 4 -5.25 -0.16 -8.64
N LYS A 5 -5.91 -0.46 -9.76
CA LYS A 5 -5.32 -1.32 -10.81
C LYS A 5 -4.13 -0.67 -11.52
N SER A 6 -4.10 0.65 -11.62
CA SER A 6 -3.02 1.41 -12.25
C SER A 6 -2.00 1.96 -11.23
N ALA A 7 -2.22 1.74 -9.94
CA ALA A 7 -1.40 2.32 -8.88
C ALA A 7 -0.12 1.50 -8.64
N GLN A 8 1.01 2.19 -8.47
CA GLN A 8 2.28 1.57 -8.06
C GLN A 8 2.40 1.44 -6.53
N ALA A 9 1.70 2.32 -5.79
CA ALA A 9 1.52 2.30 -4.34
C ALA A 9 0.19 3.00 -4.00
N VAL A 10 -0.39 2.71 -2.83
CA VAL A 10 -1.63 3.33 -2.35
C VAL A 10 -1.42 3.89 -0.95
N ILE A 11 -1.95 5.08 -0.68
CA ILE A 11 -2.04 5.64 0.68
C ILE A 11 -3.50 5.52 1.15
N ALA A 12 -3.72 4.80 2.24
CA ALA A 12 -5.03 4.66 2.88
C ALA A 12 -5.11 5.61 4.07
N ILE A 13 -6.11 6.49 4.07
CA ILE A 13 -6.31 7.54 5.09
C ILE A 13 -7.66 7.31 5.76
N GLY A 14 -7.68 7.19 7.09
CA GLY A 14 -8.94 6.99 7.81
C GLY A 14 -9.73 5.79 7.28
N GLY A 15 -11.03 6.00 7.09
CA GLY A 15 -11.82 5.19 6.17
C GLY A 15 -12.89 4.33 6.82
N ASN A 16 -13.84 3.93 5.98
CA ASN A 16 -14.95 3.03 6.30
C ASN A 16 -14.74 1.68 5.57
N TYR A 17 -15.74 0.81 5.53
CA TYR A 17 -15.67 -0.50 4.85
C TYR A 17 -15.28 -0.42 3.37
N GLY A 18 -15.59 0.69 2.68
CA GLY A 18 -15.13 0.94 1.31
C GLY A 18 -13.61 1.00 1.20
N THR A 19 -12.97 1.76 2.10
CA THR A 19 -11.50 1.86 2.20
C THR A 19 -10.88 0.50 2.54
N LEU A 20 -11.48 -0.26 3.46
CA LEU A 20 -11.03 -1.61 3.78
C LEU A 20 -11.05 -2.54 2.55
N SER A 21 -12.10 -2.45 1.74
CA SER A 21 -12.23 -3.25 0.51
C SER A 21 -11.13 -2.88 -0.51
N GLU A 22 -10.78 -1.60 -0.61
CA GLU A 22 -9.69 -1.12 -1.47
C GLU A 22 -8.31 -1.54 -0.96
N ILE A 23 -8.07 -1.47 0.35
CA ILE A 23 -6.86 -2.02 1.00
C ILE A 23 -6.72 -3.50 0.67
N ALA A 24 -7.76 -4.30 0.92
CA ALA A 24 -7.74 -5.74 0.64
C ALA A 24 -7.43 -6.04 -0.84
N TYR A 25 -7.97 -5.24 -1.75
CA TYR A 25 -7.71 -5.39 -3.18
C TYR A 25 -6.28 -5.02 -3.58
N ALA A 26 -5.72 -3.95 -3.02
CA ALA A 26 -4.32 -3.56 -3.24
C ALA A 26 -3.36 -4.66 -2.76
N LEU A 27 -3.60 -5.19 -1.56
CA LEU A 27 -2.83 -6.29 -0.99
C LEU A 27 -2.90 -7.56 -1.86
N LYS A 28 -4.10 -7.93 -2.33
CA LYS A 28 -4.28 -9.07 -3.27
C LYS A 28 -3.48 -8.90 -4.57
N ARG A 29 -3.16 -7.67 -4.96
CA ARG A 29 -2.37 -7.33 -6.17
C ARG A 29 -0.90 -7.05 -5.88
N ASN A 30 -0.43 -7.30 -4.66
CA ASN A 30 0.93 -6.95 -4.21
C ASN A 30 1.26 -5.47 -4.48
N ILE A 31 0.27 -4.59 -4.34
CA ILE A 31 0.46 -3.14 -4.37
C ILE A 31 0.70 -2.69 -2.93
N PRO A 32 1.84 -2.05 -2.63
CA PRO A 32 2.14 -1.60 -1.29
C PRO A 32 1.09 -0.59 -0.81
N VAL A 33 0.61 -0.80 0.42
CA VAL A 33 -0.38 0.06 1.07
C VAL A 33 0.30 0.77 2.24
N ILE A 34 0.25 2.09 2.23
CA ILE A 34 0.75 2.96 3.28
C ILE A 34 -0.46 3.46 4.08
N GLY A 35 -0.50 3.18 5.38
CA GLY A 35 -1.63 3.55 6.23
C GLY A 35 -1.35 4.79 7.06
N LEU A 36 -2.18 5.83 6.92
CA LEU A 36 -2.18 7.03 7.77
C LEU A 36 -3.49 7.09 8.54
N ASN A 37 -3.44 6.91 9.86
CA ASN A 37 -4.63 6.90 10.73
C ASN A 37 -5.78 6.03 10.19
N THR A 38 -5.46 4.84 9.66
CA THR A 38 -6.40 3.92 9.01
C THR A 38 -6.42 2.54 9.70
N TRP A 39 -7.24 1.62 9.17
CA TRP A 39 -7.39 0.23 9.58
C TRP A 39 -6.10 -0.48 9.94
N ALA A 40 -6.16 -1.37 10.94
CA ALA A 40 -5.14 -2.37 11.24
C ALA A 40 -5.70 -3.77 11.02
N LEU A 41 -4.91 -4.61 10.35
CA LEU A 41 -5.31 -5.94 9.97
C LEU A 41 -4.53 -6.95 10.80
N SER A 42 -5.25 -7.89 11.40
CA SER A 42 -4.69 -9.03 12.12
C SER A 42 -5.39 -10.29 11.63
N ARG A 43 -4.64 -11.39 11.58
CA ARG A 43 -5.18 -12.70 11.22
C ARG A 43 -5.01 -13.65 12.40
N ASN A 44 -6.14 -14.11 12.96
CA ASN A 44 -6.17 -15.01 14.11
C ASN A 44 -5.32 -14.52 15.30
N GLY A 45 -5.35 -13.21 15.59
CA GLY A 45 -4.60 -12.61 16.69
C GLY A 45 -3.09 -12.46 16.43
N LYS A 46 -2.58 -12.84 15.24
CA LYS A 46 -1.22 -12.52 14.82
C LYS A 46 -1.18 -11.11 14.23
N GLU A 47 -0.25 -10.28 14.70
CA GLU A 47 0.11 -9.00 14.11
C GLU A 47 0.91 -9.22 12.82
N ASP A 48 0.24 -9.78 11.81
CA ASP A 48 0.73 -9.82 10.44
C ASP A 48 -0.01 -8.74 9.65
N ASP A 49 0.26 -7.48 10.00
CA ASP A 49 -0.36 -6.32 9.36
C ASP A 49 0.43 -5.95 8.10
N PRO A 50 -0.10 -6.21 6.89
CA PRO A 50 0.61 -5.92 5.66
C PRO A 50 0.58 -4.43 5.29
N ILE A 51 -0.03 -3.57 6.13
CA ILE A 51 -0.10 -2.12 5.93
C ILE A 51 1.15 -1.45 6.50
N ILE A 52 1.85 -0.68 5.65
CA ILE A 52 3.03 0.08 6.04
C ILE A 52 2.58 1.34 6.76
N ARG A 53 2.78 1.41 8.08
CA ARG A 53 2.33 2.55 8.89
C ARG A 53 3.08 3.83 8.55
N ALA A 54 2.35 4.95 8.52
CA ALA A 54 2.89 6.31 8.49
C ALA A 54 2.21 7.14 9.59
N HIS A 55 2.97 8.00 10.23
CA HIS A 55 2.54 8.87 11.34
C HIS A 55 2.30 10.31 10.88
N SER A 56 2.70 10.65 9.65
CA SER A 56 2.43 11.95 9.04
C SER A 56 2.14 11.82 7.54
N ALA A 57 1.55 12.88 6.96
CA ALA A 57 1.32 12.94 5.52
C ALA A 57 2.63 12.92 4.73
N VAL A 58 3.66 13.61 5.21
CA VAL A 58 5.00 13.66 4.57
C VAL A 58 5.59 12.26 4.51
N GLU A 59 5.63 11.57 5.65
CA GLU A 59 6.14 10.20 5.73
C GLU A 59 5.36 9.23 4.83
N ALA A 60 4.04 9.40 4.74
CA ALA A 60 3.20 8.57 3.89
C ALA A 60 3.58 8.72 2.40
N VAL A 61 3.81 9.96 1.97
CA VAL A 61 4.22 10.27 0.60
C VAL A 61 5.63 9.75 0.31
N ASP A 62 6.58 9.96 1.20
CA ASP A 62 7.97 9.49 1.03
C ASP A 62 8.05 7.97 0.87
N LYS A 63 7.29 7.24 1.70
CA LYS A 63 7.16 5.79 1.62
C LYS A 63 6.53 5.35 0.30
N ALA A 64 5.43 5.99 -0.10
CA ALA A 64 4.73 5.67 -1.35
C ALA A 64 5.64 5.85 -2.58
N ILE A 65 6.36 6.98 -2.67
CA ILE A 65 7.28 7.27 -3.77
C ILE A 65 8.44 6.27 -3.79
N SER A 66 9.04 5.98 -2.63
CA SER A 66 10.16 5.04 -2.52
C SER A 66 9.79 3.64 -3.00
N LEU A 67 8.59 3.17 -2.65
CA LEU A 67 8.09 1.86 -3.04
C LEU A 67 7.67 1.81 -4.51
N ALA A 68 7.05 2.88 -5.02
CA ALA A 68 6.72 2.99 -6.44
C ALA A 68 7.98 2.94 -7.32
N LYS A 69 9.06 3.62 -6.93
CA LYS A 69 10.36 3.59 -7.63
C LYS A 69 10.99 2.19 -7.63
N LYS A 70 10.98 1.48 -6.50
CA LYS A 70 11.50 0.10 -6.42
C LYS A 70 10.78 -0.87 -7.36
N LYS A 71 9.46 -0.72 -7.50
CA LYS A 71 8.64 -1.55 -8.39
C LYS A 71 8.85 -1.23 -9.89
N GLY A 72 9.14 0.03 -10.22
CA GLY A 72 9.49 0.46 -11.58
C GLY A 72 10.92 0.08 -12.00
N GLY A 73 11.89 0.11 -11.07
CA GLY A 73 13.29 -0.22 -11.35
C GLY A 73 13.57 -1.72 -11.48
N SER A 74 12.72 -2.59 -10.94
CA SER A 74 12.85 -4.05 -11.08
C SER A 74 12.36 -4.58 -12.44
N SER A 75 11.71 -3.76 -13.26
CA SER A 75 11.26 -4.11 -14.62
C SER A 75 12.24 -3.72 -15.74
N LEU A 76 13.37 -3.09 -15.42
CA LEU A 76 14.35 -2.56 -16.39
C LEU A 76 15.72 -3.25 -16.30
N ARG A 77 15.73 -4.55 -15.97
CA ARG A 77 16.94 -5.37 -16.07
C ARG A 77 16.93 -6.10 -17.41
N TRP A 78 17.21 -5.37 -18.49
CA TRP A 78 17.57 -5.98 -19.78
C TRP A 78 18.95 -6.63 -19.59
N THR A 79 18.97 -7.95 -19.46
CA THR A 79 20.19 -8.74 -19.58
C THR A 79 20.59 -8.78 -21.06
N THR A 80 21.82 -8.36 -21.33
CA THR A 80 22.59 -8.61 -22.57
C THR A 80 22.58 -10.08 -22.94
#